data_AF-A0A171BWV5-F1
#
_entry.id   AF-A0A171BWV5-F1
#
_cell.length_a   1.000
_cell.length_b   1.000
_cell.length_c   1.000
_cell.angle_alpha   90.00
_cell.angle_beta   90.00
_cell.angle_gamma   90.00
#
_symmetry.space_group_name_H-M   'P 1'
#
loop_
_entity.id
_entity.type
_entity.pdbx_description
1 polymer ?
#
loop_
_entity_poly.entity_id
_entity_poly.type
_entity_poly.pdbx_seq_one_letter_code
_entity_poly.pdbx_strand_id
1 'polypeptide(L)'
;MTSGSTSATDSMSEDPESGLLMVPAAEAQFSVGVALWDDADDVYRSFVRHSLRDGWEKSLLRATVAGRFEKQTFLPAVVQLVPRPDNEYNPKAISVSAPPSLGGTDHERHMGCLYERNLVSLGGPLRSLAFLSEGPVGCHALVEVDEVDERWTDVDEEFDGRLCVRGARRLYSFGSLRLRLPWWEDLQAMTVAHARSVRPDLILPFIGHWSPYREGAHEELLRRTGQKEFPVTLRVQGDRLLACCEDLELSVLVPSGRDFFDRTMRQVQDMDGTATALAEEHRGALKVFIEDSSPAGSSSGR
;
A
#
# COMPACT_ATOMS: atom_id res chain seq x y z
N MET A 1 8.95 -12.77 25.42
CA MET A 1 9.46 -13.97 24.72
C MET A 1 9.48 -13.66 23.24
N THR A 2 10.65 -13.34 22.73
CA THR A 2 10.92 -12.96 21.35
C THR A 2 11.12 -14.22 20.51
N SER A 3 10.07 -14.69 19.85
CA SER A 3 10.20 -15.67 18.78
C SER A 3 10.57 -14.93 17.50
N GLY A 4 11.87 -14.82 17.25
CA GLY A 4 12.39 -14.53 15.92
C GLY A 4 12.02 -15.69 14.99
N SER A 5 11.13 -15.40 14.05
CA SER A 5 10.85 -16.25 12.90
C SER A 5 11.31 -15.50 11.67
N THR A 6 12.60 -15.58 11.38
CA THR A 6 13.13 -15.31 10.04
C THR A 6 12.63 -16.43 9.13
N SER A 7 11.63 -16.12 8.30
CA SER A 7 11.03 -17.06 7.35
C SER A 7 10.83 -16.38 5.99
N ALA A 8 11.87 -16.47 5.16
CA ALA A 8 11.86 -16.43 3.69
C ALA A 8 10.81 -15.53 2.99
N THR A 9 11.08 -14.21 2.90
CA THR A 9 10.98 -13.29 1.72
C THR A 9 10.89 -11.84 2.21
N ASP A 10 12.01 -11.21 2.57
CA ASP A 10 12.03 -9.81 3.03
C ASP A 10 12.35 -8.78 1.92
N SER A 11 12.57 -9.24 0.68
CA SER A 11 12.97 -8.39 -0.43
C SER A 11 12.01 -8.52 -1.60
N MET A 12 11.69 -7.39 -2.24
CA MET A 12 10.95 -7.37 -3.51
C MET A 12 11.72 -8.14 -4.59
N SER A 13 10.98 -8.83 -5.44
CA SER A 13 11.53 -9.64 -6.53
C SER A 13 10.65 -9.55 -7.76
N GLU A 14 11.24 -9.66 -8.94
CA GLU A 14 10.47 -9.80 -10.18
C GLU A 14 9.84 -11.19 -10.25
N ASP A 15 8.55 -11.25 -10.54
CA ASP A 15 7.85 -12.48 -10.90
C ASP A 15 7.83 -12.63 -12.42
N PRO A 16 8.60 -13.59 -12.99
CA PRO A 16 8.72 -13.74 -14.43
C PRO A 16 7.41 -14.18 -15.09
N GLU A 17 6.50 -14.79 -14.34
CA GLU A 17 5.22 -15.26 -14.87
C GLU A 17 4.21 -14.13 -15.09
N SER A 18 4.15 -13.17 -14.17
CA SER A 18 3.27 -12.00 -14.29
C SER A 18 3.94 -10.77 -14.90
N GLY A 19 5.28 -10.73 -14.92
CA GLY A 19 6.06 -9.56 -15.32
C GLY A 19 5.98 -8.41 -14.31
N LEU A 20 5.72 -8.73 -13.05
CA LEU A 20 5.51 -7.76 -11.96
C LEU A 20 6.73 -7.69 -11.04
N LEU A 21 7.07 -6.49 -10.56
CA LEU A 21 7.85 -6.34 -9.34
C LEU A 21 6.95 -6.64 -8.14
N MET A 22 7.19 -7.75 -7.45
CA MET A 22 6.33 -8.24 -6.39
C MET A 22 6.68 -7.64 -5.04
N VAL A 23 5.69 -7.03 -4.40
CA VAL A 23 5.69 -6.76 -2.97
C VAL A 23 5.54 -8.10 -2.22
N PRO A 24 6.42 -8.41 -1.25
CA PRO A 24 6.36 -9.65 -0.48
C PRO A 24 5.00 -9.87 0.19
N ALA A 25 4.56 -11.12 0.23
CA ALA A 25 3.25 -11.47 0.77
C ALA A 25 3.24 -11.42 2.31
N ALA A 26 2.39 -10.58 2.90
CA ALA A 26 2.12 -10.65 4.34
C ALA A 26 1.24 -11.85 4.71
N GLU A 27 1.11 -12.13 6.01
CA GLU A 27 0.19 -13.15 6.50
C GLU A 27 -1.27 -12.83 6.08
N ALA A 28 -2.02 -13.87 5.73
CA ALA A 28 -3.39 -13.73 5.21
C ALA A 28 -4.35 -13.02 6.19
N GLN A 29 -4.07 -13.07 7.49
CA GLN A 29 -4.86 -12.40 8.52
C GLN A 29 -4.87 -10.88 8.38
N PHE A 30 -3.81 -10.28 7.80
CA PHE A 30 -3.69 -8.84 7.57
C PHE A 30 -4.15 -8.42 6.16
N SER A 31 -4.85 -9.31 5.44
CA SER A 31 -5.24 -9.03 4.06
C SER A 31 -6.25 -7.88 3.94
N VAL A 32 -5.97 -7.00 2.98
CA VAL A 32 -6.69 -5.75 2.74
C VAL A 32 -7.77 -5.96 1.67
N GLY A 33 -9.03 -5.65 1.97
CA GLY A 33 -10.11 -5.77 1.00
C GLY A 33 -10.00 -4.76 -0.15
N VAL A 34 -10.45 -5.17 -1.33
CA VAL A 34 -10.55 -4.35 -2.55
C VAL A 34 -12.01 -3.97 -2.79
N ALA A 35 -12.26 -2.72 -3.15
CA ALA A 35 -13.56 -2.28 -3.63
C ALA A 35 -13.70 -2.69 -5.10
N LEU A 36 -14.32 -3.83 -5.37
CA LEU A 36 -14.68 -4.27 -6.72
C LEU A 36 -15.83 -3.40 -7.24
N TRP A 37 -15.82 -3.12 -8.55
CA TRP A 37 -16.83 -2.28 -9.18
C TRP A 37 -17.71 -3.13 -10.10
N ASP A 38 -19.00 -2.79 -10.18
CA ASP A 38 -19.98 -3.56 -10.96
C ASP A 38 -19.66 -3.56 -12.47
N ASP A 39 -19.10 -2.46 -12.99
CA ASP A 39 -18.66 -2.34 -14.38
C ASP A 39 -17.34 -3.10 -14.68
N ALA A 40 -16.69 -3.62 -13.64
CA ALA A 40 -15.47 -4.42 -13.73
C ALA A 40 -15.71 -5.92 -13.47
N ASP A 41 -16.96 -6.35 -13.31
CA ASP A 41 -17.30 -7.73 -12.96
C ASP A 41 -16.82 -8.73 -14.04
N ASP A 42 -17.02 -8.44 -15.33
CA ASP A 42 -16.55 -9.30 -16.42
C ASP A 42 -15.03 -9.49 -16.41
N VAL A 43 -14.28 -8.42 -16.10
CA VAL A 43 -12.82 -8.45 -16.00
C VAL A 43 -12.40 -9.31 -14.80
N TYR A 44 -13.03 -9.11 -13.65
CA TYR A 44 -12.79 -9.89 -12.44
C TYR A 44 -13.08 -11.38 -12.67
N ARG A 45 -14.21 -11.72 -13.30
CA ARG A 45 -14.58 -13.10 -13.63
C ARG A 45 -13.60 -13.74 -14.59
N SER A 46 -13.15 -13.00 -15.60
CA SER A 46 -12.11 -13.46 -16.53
C SER A 46 -10.80 -13.75 -15.79
N PHE A 47 -10.39 -12.86 -14.90
CA PHE A 47 -9.21 -13.04 -14.04
C PHE A 47 -9.31 -14.27 -13.15
N VAL A 48 -10.45 -14.48 -12.48
CA VAL A 48 -10.67 -15.68 -11.65
C VAL A 48 -10.61 -16.93 -12.52
N ARG A 49 -11.32 -16.99 -13.65
CA ARG A 49 -11.28 -18.13 -14.58
C ARG A 49 -9.87 -18.45 -15.05
N HIS A 50 -9.06 -17.43 -15.36
CA HIS A 50 -7.66 -17.63 -15.74
C HIS A 50 -6.81 -18.20 -14.60
N SER A 51 -7.13 -17.84 -13.35
CA SER A 51 -6.45 -18.33 -12.16
C SER A 51 -6.81 -19.80 -11.83
N LEU A 52 -7.94 -20.31 -12.36
CA LEU A 52 -8.40 -21.69 -12.17
C LEU A 52 -7.71 -22.67 -13.13
N ARG A 53 -6.40 -22.84 -12.97
CA ARG A 53 -5.60 -23.83 -13.71
C ARG A 53 -5.99 -25.27 -13.37
N ASP A 54 -5.50 -26.22 -14.17
CA ASP A 54 -5.70 -27.65 -13.90
C ASP A 54 -5.29 -28.03 -12.47
N GLY A 55 -6.25 -28.54 -11.69
CA GLY A 55 -6.04 -28.93 -10.31
C GLY A 55 -6.03 -27.78 -9.28
N TRP A 56 -6.58 -26.60 -9.62
CA TRP A 56 -6.67 -25.43 -8.74
C TRP A 56 -7.21 -25.74 -7.34
N GLU A 57 -8.13 -26.71 -7.19
CA GLU A 57 -8.65 -27.12 -5.88
C GLU A 57 -7.55 -27.51 -4.88
N LYS A 58 -6.44 -28.08 -5.37
CA LYS A 58 -5.29 -28.46 -4.54
C LYS A 58 -4.46 -27.26 -4.08
N SER A 59 -4.58 -26.12 -4.76
CA SER A 59 -3.91 -24.87 -4.41
C SER A 59 -4.71 -23.98 -3.45
N LEU A 60 -5.93 -24.39 -3.09
CA LEU A 60 -6.76 -23.63 -2.17
C LEU A 60 -6.12 -23.52 -0.79
N LEU A 61 -6.03 -22.30 -0.29
CA LEU A 61 -5.52 -22.00 1.05
C LEU A 61 -6.67 -21.91 2.04
N ARG A 62 -6.45 -22.44 3.25
CA ARG A 62 -7.34 -22.22 4.39
C ARG A 62 -6.68 -21.29 5.38
N ALA A 63 -7.22 -20.09 5.54
CA ALA A 63 -6.68 -19.08 6.41
C ALA A 63 -7.77 -18.40 7.24
N THR A 64 -7.38 -17.89 8.41
CA THR A 64 -8.21 -16.97 9.19
C THR A 64 -7.92 -15.56 8.73
N VAL A 65 -8.96 -14.76 8.53
CA VAL A 65 -8.85 -13.34 8.20
C VAL A 65 -9.26 -12.51 9.41
N ALA A 66 -8.59 -11.38 9.65
CA ALA A 66 -8.91 -10.50 10.78
C ALA A 66 -10.41 -10.17 10.84
N GLY A 67 -10.98 -10.29 12.03
CA GLY A 67 -12.41 -10.07 12.29
C GLY A 67 -13.31 -11.29 12.02
N ARG A 68 -12.75 -12.44 11.61
CA ARG A 68 -13.49 -13.70 11.46
C ARG A 68 -12.89 -14.79 12.36
N PHE A 69 -13.77 -15.57 12.98
CA PHE A 69 -13.38 -16.69 13.87
C PHE A 69 -13.16 -18.01 13.12
N GLU A 70 -13.76 -18.14 11.93
CA GLU A 70 -13.70 -19.35 11.12
C GLU A 70 -12.64 -19.25 10.02
N LYS A 71 -12.01 -20.39 9.69
CA LYS A 71 -11.10 -20.49 8.56
C LYS A 71 -11.90 -20.39 7.27
N GLN A 72 -11.53 -19.45 6.42
CA GLN A 72 -12.08 -19.29 5.08
C GLN A 72 -11.18 -19.98 4.06
N THR A 73 -11.75 -20.32 2.91
CA THR A 73 -11.02 -20.91 1.78
C THR A 73 -10.72 -19.81 0.76
N PHE A 74 -9.51 -19.83 0.21
CA PHE A 74 -9.03 -18.82 -0.73
C PHE A 74 -8.33 -19.44 -1.92
N LEU A 75 -8.54 -18.84 -3.09
CA LEU A 75 -7.70 -19.04 -4.26
C LEU A 75 -6.57 -18.00 -4.26
N PRO A 76 -5.29 -18.41 -4.18
CA PRO A 76 -4.16 -17.49 -4.30
C PRO A 76 -4.09 -16.90 -5.71
N ALA A 77 -3.73 -15.63 -5.80
CA ALA A 77 -3.53 -14.95 -7.07
C ALA A 77 -2.43 -13.87 -6.96
N VAL A 78 -2.10 -13.26 -8.08
CA VAL A 78 -1.24 -12.06 -8.18
C VAL A 78 -1.98 -10.98 -8.94
N VAL A 79 -1.82 -9.73 -8.50
CA VAL A 79 -2.49 -8.57 -9.10
C VAL A 79 -1.53 -7.41 -9.24
N GLN A 80 -1.82 -6.53 -10.20
CA GLN A 80 -1.10 -5.29 -10.42
C GLN A 80 -1.70 -4.16 -9.58
N LEU A 81 -0.84 -3.30 -9.03
CA LEU A 81 -1.21 -2.07 -8.34
C LEU A 81 -0.90 -0.88 -9.24
N VAL A 82 -1.93 -0.08 -9.54
CA VAL A 82 -1.85 0.99 -10.55
C VAL A 82 -2.22 2.33 -9.91
N PRO A 83 -1.25 3.23 -9.64
CA PRO A 83 -1.56 4.60 -9.24
C PRO A 83 -2.42 5.31 -10.28
N ARG A 84 -3.42 6.06 -9.81
CA ARG A 84 -4.35 6.83 -10.67
C ARG A 84 -4.30 8.33 -10.38
N PRO A 85 -3.19 9.02 -10.73
CA PRO A 85 -3.12 10.48 -10.60
C PRO A 85 -4.13 11.21 -11.51
N ASP A 86 -4.65 10.51 -12.52
CA ASP A 86 -5.69 10.94 -13.45
C ASP A 86 -7.11 10.79 -12.90
N ASN A 87 -7.28 10.18 -11.72
CA ASN A 87 -8.61 10.02 -11.11
C ASN A 87 -9.14 11.37 -10.60
N GLU A 88 -10.20 11.87 -11.22
CA GLU A 88 -10.79 13.18 -10.92
C GLU A 88 -11.37 13.30 -9.50
N TYR A 89 -11.77 12.19 -8.89
CA TYR A 89 -12.31 12.16 -7.54
C TYR A 89 -11.20 12.14 -6.48
N ASN A 90 -10.19 11.30 -6.68
CA ASN A 90 -9.08 11.13 -5.75
C ASN A 90 -7.77 10.82 -6.51
N PRO A 91 -6.90 11.82 -6.75
CA PRO A 91 -5.63 11.63 -7.47
C PRO A 91 -4.61 10.77 -6.68
N LYS A 92 -4.90 10.43 -5.42
CA LYS A 92 -4.11 9.51 -4.60
C LYS A 92 -4.58 8.06 -4.76
N ALA A 93 -5.62 7.79 -5.56
CA ALA A 93 -6.20 6.46 -5.76
C ALA A 93 -5.17 5.45 -6.32
N ILE A 94 -5.37 4.18 -5.93
CA ILE A 94 -4.62 3.04 -6.46
C ILE A 94 -5.64 2.00 -6.90
N SER A 95 -5.67 1.76 -8.20
CA SER A 95 -6.45 0.70 -8.83
C SER A 95 -5.76 -0.65 -8.64
N VAL A 96 -6.57 -1.69 -8.60
CA VAL A 96 -6.17 -3.09 -8.65
C VAL A 96 -6.58 -3.63 -10.02
N SER A 97 -5.61 -4.12 -10.76
CA SER A 97 -5.81 -4.67 -12.10
C SER A 97 -5.25 -6.10 -12.18
N ALA A 98 -5.77 -6.89 -13.11
CA ALA A 98 -5.21 -8.20 -13.41
C ALA A 98 -3.75 -8.05 -13.94
N PRO A 99 -2.90 -9.08 -13.83
CA PRO A 99 -1.49 -8.96 -14.19
C PRO A 99 -1.30 -8.73 -15.71
N PRO A 100 -0.21 -8.03 -16.12
CA PRO A 100 0.10 -7.77 -17.54
C PRO A 100 0.16 -9.03 -18.42
N SER A 101 0.50 -10.18 -17.85
CA SER A 101 0.50 -11.47 -18.55
C SER A 101 -0.86 -11.89 -19.11
N LEU A 102 -1.97 -11.26 -18.67
CA LEU A 102 -3.31 -11.46 -19.25
C LEU A 102 -3.61 -10.55 -20.44
N GLY A 103 -2.66 -9.73 -20.89
CA GLY A 103 -2.80 -8.85 -22.05
C GLY A 103 -3.61 -7.58 -21.79
N GLY A 104 -3.78 -6.76 -22.82
CA GLY A 104 -4.48 -5.49 -22.75
C GLY A 104 -3.71 -4.36 -22.03
N THR A 105 -4.41 -3.28 -21.74
CA THR A 105 -3.97 -2.14 -20.93
C THR A 105 -4.34 -2.31 -19.46
N ASP A 106 -3.76 -1.49 -18.59
CA ASP A 106 -4.11 -1.45 -17.17
C ASP A 106 -5.60 -1.09 -16.92
N HIS A 107 -6.19 -0.29 -17.80
CA HIS A 107 -7.60 0.09 -17.83
C HIS A 107 -8.49 -1.10 -18.21
N GLU A 108 -8.15 -1.83 -19.27
CA GLU A 108 -8.90 -3.02 -19.70
C GLU A 108 -8.83 -4.17 -18.68
N ARG A 109 -7.78 -4.20 -17.86
CA ARG A 109 -7.60 -5.16 -16.76
C ARG A 109 -8.09 -4.67 -15.41
N HIS A 110 -8.72 -3.50 -15.33
CA HIS A 110 -9.15 -2.91 -14.07
C HIS A 110 -10.23 -3.78 -13.40
N MET A 111 -10.07 -4.07 -12.11
CA MET A 111 -11.03 -4.85 -11.32
C MET A 111 -11.65 -4.06 -10.16
N GLY A 112 -10.95 -3.04 -9.66
CA GLY A 112 -11.41 -2.24 -8.53
C GLY A 112 -10.32 -1.36 -7.94
N CYS A 113 -10.51 -0.84 -6.73
CA CYS A 113 -9.56 0.06 -6.08
C CYS A 113 -9.34 -0.23 -4.59
N LEU A 114 -8.23 0.28 -4.05
CA LEU A 114 -8.01 0.31 -2.61
C LEU A 114 -8.96 1.29 -1.94
N TYR A 115 -9.59 0.88 -0.83
CA TYR A 115 -10.36 1.80 0.01
C TYR A 115 -9.48 2.95 0.53
N GLU A 116 -10.04 4.16 0.60
CA GLU A 116 -9.34 5.36 1.06
C GLU A 116 -8.69 5.21 2.43
N ARG A 117 -9.35 4.50 3.35
CA ARG A 117 -8.80 4.20 4.69
C ARG A 117 -7.42 3.52 4.62
N ASN A 118 -7.16 2.73 3.58
CA ASN A 118 -5.89 2.03 3.40
C ASN A 118 -4.85 2.92 2.71
N LEU A 119 -5.29 3.86 1.87
CA LEU A 119 -4.40 4.79 1.15
C LEU A 119 -3.64 5.73 2.09
N VAL A 120 -4.18 6.02 3.27
CA VAL A 120 -3.54 6.85 4.30
C VAL A 120 -2.14 6.30 4.67
N SER A 121 -2.08 5.00 4.94
CA SER A 121 -0.85 4.34 5.39
C SER A 121 -0.08 3.68 4.26
N LEU A 122 -0.78 3.03 3.33
CA LEU A 122 -0.14 2.23 2.26
C LEU A 122 0.06 3.03 0.97
N GLY A 123 -0.74 4.08 0.74
CA GLY A 123 -0.80 4.75 -0.56
C GLY A 123 0.49 5.44 -0.96
N GLY A 124 1.17 6.10 -0.02
CA GLY A 124 2.47 6.74 -0.26
C GLY A 124 3.51 5.73 -0.75
N PRO A 125 3.87 4.73 0.07
CA PRO A 125 4.81 3.67 -0.31
C PRO A 125 4.47 2.99 -1.64
N LEU A 126 3.22 2.61 -1.87
CA LEU A 126 2.81 1.92 -3.11
C LEU A 126 2.96 2.78 -4.36
N ARG A 127 2.51 4.04 -4.33
CA ARG A 127 2.69 4.95 -5.48
C ARG A 127 4.15 5.13 -5.83
N SER A 128 5.00 5.06 -4.82
CA SER A 128 6.42 5.26 -5.02
C SER A 128 7.19 4.06 -5.48
N LEU A 129 6.79 2.86 -5.07
CA LEU A 129 7.27 1.67 -5.74
C LEU A 129 6.93 1.75 -7.22
N ALA A 130 5.68 2.09 -7.56
CA ALA A 130 5.27 2.21 -8.96
C ALA A 130 6.02 3.32 -9.72
N PHE A 131 6.38 4.43 -9.08
CA PHE A 131 7.18 5.49 -9.69
C PHE A 131 8.66 5.11 -9.90
N LEU A 132 9.23 4.37 -8.96
CA LEU A 132 10.64 3.98 -8.98
C LEU A 132 10.94 2.77 -9.85
N SER A 133 9.97 1.88 -9.99
CA SER A 133 10.13 0.62 -10.69
C SER A 133 10.17 0.85 -12.19
N GLU A 134 11.06 0.15 -12.89
CA GLU A 134 11.09 0.15 -14.36
C GLU A 134 9.90 -0.61 -14.97
N GLY A 135 9.27 -1.48 -14.18
CA GLY A 135 8.13 -2.29 -14.57
C GLY A 135 6.94 -2.16 -13.63
N PRO A 136 5.81 -2.80 -13.97
CA PRO A 136 4.61 -2.75 -13.17
C PRO A 136 4.79 -3.38 -11.78
N VAL A 137 4.24 -2.74 -10.75
CA VAL A 137 4.31 -3.25 -9.37
C VAL A 137 3.10 -4.12 -9.08
N GLY A 138 3.34 -5.25 -8.42
CA GLY A 138 2.34 -6.24 -8.08
C GLY A 138 2.35 -6.64 -6.62
N CYS A 139 1.30 -7.33 -6.19
CA CYS A 139 1.28 -8.01 -4.90
C CYS A 139 0.50 -9.32 -4.98
N HIS A 140 0.72 -10.17 -3.98
CA HIS A 140 -0.08 -11.38 -3.81
C HIS A 140 -1.48 -11.02 -3.33
N ALA A 141 -2.47 -11.77 -3.82
CA ALA A 141 -3.87 -11.60 -3.46
C ALA A 141 -4.51 -12.96 -3.11
N LEU A 142 -5.70 -12.86 -2.53
CA LEU A 142 -6.57 -13.97 -2.14
C LEU A 142 -7.97 -13.66 -2.67
N VAL A 143 -8.51 -14.57 -3.47
CA VAL A 143 -9.92 -14.56 -3.86
C VAL A 143 -10.69 -15.44 -2.88
N GLU A 144 -11.75 -14.90 -2.27
CA GLU A 144 -12.63 -15.67 -1.38
C GLU A 144 -13.33 -16.80 -2.15
N VAL A 145 -13.35 -18.01 -1.57
CA VAL A 145 -13.97 -19.19 -2.17
C VAL A 145 -14.93 -19.83 -1.17
N ASP A 146 -16.19 -19.96 -1.57
CA ASP A 146 -17.23 -20.61 -0.79
C ASP A 146 -17.72 -21.88 -1.52
N GLU A 147 -17.87 -22.99 -0.79
CA GLU A 147 -18.52 -24.19 -1.33
C GLU A 147 -20.03 -23.99 -1.35
N VAL A 148 -20.65 -24.21 -2.51
CA VAL A 148 -22.09 -24.03 -2.71
C VAL A 148 -22.78 -25.39 -2.68
N ASP A 149 -23.87 -25.51 -1.92
CA ASP A 149 -24.71 -26.69 -1.94
C ASP A 149 -25.46 -26.77 -3.29
N GLU A 150 -25.14 -27.80 -4.08
CA GLU A 150 -25.65 -28.04 -5.44
C GLU A 150 -27.19 -28.15 -5.51
N ARG A 151 -27.86 -28.33 -4.36
CA ARG A 151 -29.33 -28.36 -4.28
C ARG A 151 -30.02 -27.03 -4.59
N TRP A 152 -29.25 -25.94 -4.70
CA TRP A 152 -29.78 -24.57 -4.79
C TRP A 152 -29.44 -23.84 -6.09
N THR A 153 -28.79 -24.48 -7.06
CA THR A 153 -28.34 -23.82 -8.30
C THR A 153 -28.49 -24.74 -9.51
N ASP A 154 -29.20 -24.26 -10.53
CA ASP A 154 -29.05 -24.80 -11.87
C ASP A 154 -27.62 -24.48 -12.34
N VAL A 155 -26.92 -25.52 -12.79
CA VAL A 155 -25.51 -25.43 -13.20
C VAL A 155 -25.43 -24.49 -14.40
N ASP A 156 -24.72 -23.36 -14.22
CA ASP A 156 -24.39 -22.33 -15.21
C ASP A 156 -25.01 -20.94 -14.97
N GLU A 157 -25.75 -20.72 -13.88
CA GLU A 157 -26.26 -19.39 -13.50
C GLU A 157 -25.58 -18.80 -12.24
N GLU A 158 -25.42 -17.48 -12.26
CA GLU A 158 -24.87 -16.67 -11.17
C GLU A 158 -25.60 -16.98 -9.86
N PHE A 159 -24.87 -17.34 -8.81
CA PHE A 159 -25.44 -17.42 -7.47
C PHE A 159 -25.16 -16.10 -6.75
N ASP A 160 -26.21 -15.31 -6.49
CA ASP A 160 -26.09 -14.01 -5.82
C ASP A 160 -25.09 -13.05 -6.51
N GLY A 161 -25.11 -13.04 -7.85
CA GLY A 161 -24.19 -12.23 -8.67
C GLY A 161 -22.72 -12.67 -8.63
N ARG A 162 -22.42 -13.85 -8.08
CA ARG A 162 -21.05 -14.39 -8.00
C ARG A 162 -20.77 -15.41 -9.09
N LEU A 163 -19.51 -15.41 -9.56
CA LEU A 163 -19.00 -16.47 -10.41
C LEU A 163 -19.06 -17.81 -9.68
N CYS A 164 -19.74 -18.78 -10.29
CA CYS A 164 -19.74 -20.17 -9.84
C CYS A 164 -18.98 -21.05 -10.82
N VAL A 165 -18.14 -21.96 -10.30
CA VAL A 165 -17.38 -22.92 -11.11
C VAL A 165 -17.50 -24.32 -10.53
N ARG A 166 -17.81 -25.28 -11.42
CA ARG A 166 -17.85 -26.70 -11.09
C ARG A 166 -16.42 -27.22 -10.92
N GLY A 167 -16.13 -27.68 -9.72
CA GLY A 167 -14.95 -28.47 -9.42
C GLY A 167 -15.13 -29.96 -9.77
N ALA A 168 -14.24 -30.81 -9.27
CA ALA A 168 -14.29 -32.25 -9.51
C ALA A 168 -15.52 -32.93 -8.89
N ARG A 169 -16.03 -32.39 -7.77
CA ARG A 169 -17.13 -32.99 -6.99
C ARG A 169 -18.09 -31.98 -6.35
N ARG A 170 -17.82 -30.69 -6.51
CA ARG A 170 -18.45 -29.61 -5.75
C ARG A 170 -18.62 -28.39 -6.63
N LEU A 171 -19.62 -27.57 -6.32
CA LEU A 171 -19.74 -26.23 -6.86
C LEU A 171 -19.06 -25.23 -5.93
N TYR A 172 -18.33 -24.28 -6.50
CA TYR A 172 -17.67 -23.22 -5.76
C TYR A 172 -18.14 -21.86 -6.25
N SER A 173 -18.39 -20.93 -5.35
CA SER A 173 -18.59 -19.51 -5.68
C SER A 173 -17.37 -18.70 -5.27
N PHE A 174 -17.06 -17.68 -6.07
CA PHE A 174 -15.91 -16.81 -5.88
C PHE A 174 -16.38 -15.42 -5.46
N GLY A 175 -15.90 -14.98 -4.30
CA GLY A 175 -16.31 -13.76 -3.62
C GLY A 175 -15.32 -12.62 -3.82
N SER A 176 -15.02 -11.90 -2.73
CA SER A 176 -14.21 -10.69 -2.74
C SER A 176 -12.72 -10.96 -3.02
N LEU A 177 -12.01 -9.95 -3.52
CA LEU A 177 -10.56 -9.93 -3.64
C LEU A 177 -9.91 -9.25 -2.42
N ARG A 178 -8.84 -9.85 -1.90
CA ARG A 178 -8.06 -9.33 -0.77
C ARG A 178 -6.56 -9.33 -1.07
N LEU A 179 -5.86 -8.24 -0.77
CA LEU A 179 -4.43 -8.09 -1.02
C LEU A 179 -3.60 -8.50 0.20
N ARG A 180 -2.50 -9.20 -0.02
CA ARG A 180 -1.54 -9.60 1.02
C ARG A 180 -0.37 -8.62 1.07
N LEU A 181 -0.65 -7.40 1.53
CA LEU A 181 0.36 -6.35 1.66
C LEU A 181 1.04 -6.41 3.04
N PRO A 182 2.36 -6.15 3.13
CA PRO A 182 3.07 -5.95 4.39
C PRO A 182 2.41 -4.89 5.26
N TRP A 183 2.72 -4.95 6.55
CA TRP A 183 2.34 -3.87 7.45
C TRP A 183 2.99 -2.56 6.98
N TRP A 184 2.35 -1.42 7.28
CA TRP A 184 2.70 -0.17 6.59
C TRP A 184 4.14 0.27 6.87
N GLU A 185 4.66 0.04 8.09
CA GLU A 185 6.07 0.30 8.42
C GLU A 185 7.01 -0.54 7.56
N ASP A 186 6.71 -1.83 7.39
CA ASP A 186 7.53 -2.75 6.61
C ASP A 186 7.50 -2.38 5.13
N LEU A 187 6.31 -2.06 4.60
CA LEU A 187 6.17 -1.61 3.22
C LEU A 187 6.95 -0.31 2.98
N GLN A 188 6.84 0.66 3.89
CA GLN A 188 7.62 1.89 3.83
C GLN A 188 9.13 1.60 3.86
N ALA A 189 9.57 0.70 4.74
CA ALA A 189 10.96 0.29 4.83
C ALA A 189 11.48 -0.31 3.53
N MET A 190 10.71 -1.21 2.92
CA MET A 190 11.04 -1.83 1.63
C MET A 190 11.09 -0.79 0.51
N THR A 191 10.14 0.16 0.46
CA THR A 191 10.16 1.24 -0.51
C THR A 191 11.41 2.11 -0.36
N VAL A 192 11.77 2.51 0.87
CA VAL A 192 13.00 3.29 1.11
C VAL A 192 14.24 2.52 0.65
N ALA A 193 14.34 1.25 1.03
CA ALA A 193 15.49 0.42 0.66
C ALA A 193 15.64 0.29 -0.86
N HIS A 194 14.52 0.09 -1.56
CA HIS A 194 14.49 0.03 -3.02
C HIS A 194 14.83 1.37 -3.65
N ALA A 195 14.24 2.48 -3.18
CA ALA A 195 14.58 3.82 -3.63
C ALA A 195 16.09 4.06 -3.60
N ARG A 196 16.72 3.70 -2.48
CA ARG A 196 18.16 3.85 -2.27
C ARG A 196 18.99 2.95 -3.19
N SER A 197 18.47 1.81 -3.63
CA SER A 197 19.19 0.92 -4.55
C SER A 197 19.07 1.37 -6.01
N VAL A 198 17.89 1.83 -6.45
CA VAL A 198 17.66 2.17 -7.88
C VAL A 198 17.96 3.64 -8.18
N ARG A 199 17.68 4.54 -7.24
CA ARG A 199 17.83 5.99 -7.37
C ARG A 199 18.48 6.55 -6.11
N PRO A 200 19.78 6.26 -5.88
CA PRO A 200 20.44 6.65 -4.65
C PRO A 200 20.42 8.14 -4.41
N ASP A 201 20.23 9.01 -5.41
CA ASP A 201 20.21 10.47 -5.22
C ASP A 201 18.79 11.07 -5.19
N LEU A 202 17.75 10.26 -5.39
CA LEU A 202 16.38 10.73 -5.43
C LEU A 202 15.77 10.77 -4.04
N ILE A 203 15.25 11.94 -3.70
CA ILE A 203 14.47 12.20 -2.50
C ILE A 203 12.99 11.97 -2.86
N LEU A 204 12.30 11.15 -2.09
CA LEU A 204 10.97 10.65 -2.42
C LEU A 204 9.81 11.39 -1.72
N PRO A 205 9.00 12.23 -2.41
CA PRO A 205 8.12 13.23 -1.79
C PRO A 205 6.95 12.72 -0.92
N PHE A 206 6.77 11.41 -0.75
CA PHE A 206 5.62 10.80 -0.07
C PHE A 206 6.02 9.85 1.08
N ILE A 207 7.33 9.70 1.37
CA ILE A 207 7.80 8.94 2.54
C ILE A 207 7.61 9.83 3.76
N GLY A 208 6.44 9.66 4.37
CA GLY A 208 6.04 10.38 5.56
C GLY A 208 6.54 9.66 6.81
N HIS A 209 7.14 10.39 7.74
CA HIS A 209 7.44 9.88 9.07
C HIS A 209 6.32 10.23 10.01
N TRP A 210 5.72 9.20 10.60
CA TRP A 210 4.73 9.36 11.64
C TRP A 210 5.41 9.65 12.96
N SER A 211 5.01 10.74 13.59
CA SER A 211 5.55 11.15 14.88
C SER A 211 4.43 11.72 15.74
N PRO A 212 4.42 11.44 17.05
CA PRO A 212 3.47 12.10 17.95
C PRO A 212 3.74 13.60 17.99
N TYR A 213 2.68 14.38 18.17
CA TYR A 213 2.83 15.79 18.51
C TYR A 213 3.52 15.94 19.87
N ARG A 214 4.28 17.02 20.04
CA ARG A 214 4.64 17.49 21.38
C ARG A 214 3.38 17.94 22.11
N GLU A 215 3.43 17.87 23.44
CA GLU A 215 2.34 18.29 24.30
C GLU A 215 1.89 19.72 23.98
N GLY A 216 0.59 19.91 23.71
CA GLY A 216 0.00 21.20 23.36
C GLY A 216 0.25 21.68 21.92
N ALA A 217 1.14 21.03 21.16
CA ALA A 217 1.50 21.49 19.83
C ALA A 217 0.39 21.27 18.79
N HIS A 218 -0.42 20.22 18.96
CA HIS A 218 -1.54 19.93 18.08
C HIS A 218 -2.65 20.99 18.20
N GLU A 219 -3.05 21.31 19.43
CA GLU A 219 -4.06 22.34 19.70
C GLU A 219 -3.60 23.72 19.21
N GLU A 220 -2.32 24.04 19.43
CA GLU A 220 -1.73 25.30 18.99
C GLU A 220 -1.64 25.39 17.45
N LEU A 221 -1.24 24.32 16.77
CA LEU A 221 -1.21 24.26 15.31
C LEU A 221 -2.61 24.43 14.70
N LEU A 222 -3.62 23.77 15.27
CA LEU A 222 -5.02 23.90 14.84
C LEU A 222 -5.52 25.33 14.99
N ARG A 223 -5.13 26.01 16.07
CA ARG A 223 -5.46 27.42 16.30
C ARG A 223 -4.82 28.35 15.27
N ARG A 224 -3.60 28.03 14.79
CA ARG A 224 -2.84 28.87 13.85
C ARG A 224 -3.25 28.68 12.40
N THR A 225 -3.33 27.43 11.95
CA THR A 225 -3.46 27.11 10.51
C THR A 225 -4.88 26.75 10.12
N GLY A 226 -5.59 26.01 10.97
CA GLY A 226 -6.87 25.35 10.62
C GLY A 226 -6.76 24.36 9.46
N GLN A 227 -5.56 24.04 9.00
CA GLN A 227 -5.29 23.20 7.83
C GLN A 227 -4.80 21.82 8.26
N LYS A 228 -5.19 20.80 7.48
CA LYS A 228 -4.70 19.43 7.67
C LYS A 228 -3.38 19.16 6.98
N GLU A 229 -3.05 19.93 5.96
CA GLU A 229 -1.79 19.82 5.20
C GLU A 229 -1.13 21.19 5.23
N PHE A 230 0.13 21.25 5.66
CA PHE A 230 0.84 22.52 5.89
C PHE A 230 2.35 22.34 5.74
N PRO A 231 3.09 23.40 5.33
CA PRO A 231 4.53 23.34 5.27
C PRO A 231 5.12 23.31 6.69
N VAL A 232 6.22 22.59 6.85
CA VAL A 232 7.03 22.55 8.07
C VAL A 232 8.48 22.85 7.75
N THR A 233 9.21 23.37 8.73
CA THR A 233 10.65 23.50 8.71
C THR A 233 11.25 22.35 9.49
N LEU A 234 12.07 21.54 8.82
CA LEU A 234 12.96 20.58 9.44
C LEU A 234 14.19 21.32 9.98
N ARG A 235 14.55 21.08 11.25
CA ARG A 235 15.72 21.70 11.88
C ARG A 235 16.55 20.65 12.59
N VAL A 236 17.86 20.63 12.31
CA VAL A 236 18.78 19.75 13.04
C VAL A 236 19.16 20.41 14.36
N GLN A 237 19.01 19.67 15.46
CA GLN A 237 19.44 20.08 16.78
C GLN A 237 20.19 18.93 17.47
N GLY A 238 21.52 18.97 17.41
CA GLY A 238 22.36 17.88 17.90
C GLY A 238 22.14 16.62 17.07
N ASP A 239 21.70 15.55 17.73
CA ASP A 239 21.38 14.23 17.15
C ASP A 239 19.89 14.06 16.82
N ARG A 240 19.14 15.16 16.74
CA ARG A 240 17.68 15.16 16.53
C ARG A 240 17.30 16.00 15.34
N LEU A 241 16.23 15.60 14.68
CA LEU A 241 15.57 16.37 13.65
C LEU A 241 14.23 16.86 14.19
N LEU A 242 14.03 18.16 14.25
CA LEU A 242 12.76 18.76 14.69
C LEU A 242 11.90 19.07 13.47
N ALA A 243 10.59 18.81 13.58
CA ALA A 243 9.61 19.33 12.65
C ALA A 243 8.91 20.54 13.30
N CYS A 244 9.03 21.70 12.68
CA CYS A 244 8.50 22.96 13.20
C CYS A 244 7.51 23.60 12.22
N CYS A 245 6.48 24.27 12.72
CA CYS A 245 5.69 25.22 11.93
C CYS A 245 6.01 26.61 12.48
N GLU A 246 6.69 27.44 11.69
CA GLU A 246 7.22 28.73 12.16
C GLU A 246 8.15 28.55 13.39
N ASP A 247 7.77 29.09 14.54
CA ASP A 247 8.43 28.95 15.84
C ASP A 247 7.90 27.77 16.69
N LEU A 248 6.80 27.13 16.27
CA LEU A 248 6.18 26.03 16.99
C LEU A 248 6.87 24.70 16.69
N GLU A 249 7.50 24.10 17.69
CA GLU A 249 8.05 22.74 17.60
C GLU A 249 6.93 21.69 17.67
N LEU A 250 6.56 21.14 16.50
CA LEU A 250 5.46 20.18 16.40
C LEU A 250 5.86 18.80 16.90
N SER A 251 7.07 18.35 16.55
CA SER A 251 7.52 17.00 16.88
C SER A 251 9.04 16.88 16.86
N VAL A 252 9.54 15.88 17.58
CA VAL A 252 10.95 15.46 17.55
C VAL A 252 11.02 14.14 16.79
N LEU A 253 11.67 14.16 15.64
CA LEU A 253 11.94 13.01 14.80
C LEU A 253 13.23 12.37 15.31
N VAL A 254 13.08 11.35 16.15
CA VAL A 254 14.21 10.65 16.76
C VAL A 254 14.55 9.44 15.89
N PRO A 255 15.85 9.16 15.63
CA PRO A 255 16.26 7.88 15.05
C PRO A 255 15.75 6.72 15.91
N SER A 256 14.74 5.97 15.43
CA SER A 256 14.47 4.63 15.97
C SER A 256 15.23 3.59 15.16
N GLY A 257 15.42 2.38 15.73
CA GLY A 257 16.01 1.25 15.00
C GLY A 257 15.21 0.79 13.77
N ARG A 258 14.08 1.45 13.48
CA ARG A 258 13.20 1.25 12.33
C ARG A 258 13.19 2.46 11.38
N ASP A 259 13.94 3.51 11.68
CA ASP A 259 13.84 4.78 10.98
C ASP A 259 14.97 5.08 10.00
N PHE A 260 14.57 5.73 8.92
CA PHE A 260 15.39 6.10 7.77
C PHE A 260 16.05 7.48 7.91
N PHE A 261 15.99 8.09 9.11
CA PHE A 261 16.34 9.49 9.38
C PHE A 261 17.82 9.83 9.22
N ASP A 262 18.75 8.87 9.31
CA ASP A 262 20.19 9.17 9.24
C ASP A 262 20.56 9.94 7.98
N ARG A 263 19.92 9.59 6.85
CA ARG A 263 20.16 10.26 5.58
C ARG A 263 19.53 11.65 5.55
N THR A 264 18.26 11.75 5.95
CA THR A 264 17.57 13.04 6.06
C THR A 264 18.35 13.99 6.95
N MET A 265 18.79 13.52 8.12
CA MET A 265 19.51 14.34 9.09
C MET A 265 20.81 14.86 8.47
N ARG A 266 21.58 14.00 7.79
CA ARG A 266 22.77 14.43 7.03
C ARG A 266 22.43 15.44 5.96
N GLN A 267 21.36 15.21 5.19
CA GLN A 267 20.97 16.14 4.14
C GLN A 267 20.55 17.51 4.68
N VAL A 268 19.75 17.54 5.76
CA VAL A 268 19.36 18.80 6.41
C VAL A 268 20.59 19.47 7.03
N GLN A 269 21.56 18.70 7.55
CA GLN A 269 22.87 19.23 7.98
C GLN A 269 23.63 19.86 6.81
N ASP A 270 23.64 19.22 5.65
CA ASP A 270 24.28 19.72 4.42
C ASP A 270 23.57 20.98 3.87
N MET A 271 22.30 21.21 4.25
CA MET A 271 21.50 22.41 3.95
C MET A 271 21.54 23.45 5.08
N ASP A 272 22.72 23.66 5.68
CA ASP A 272 22.94 24.60 6.79
C ASP A 272 22.06 24.33 8.03
N GLY A 273 21.65 23.06 8.22
CA GLY A 273 20.86 22.62 9.36
C GLY A 273 19.36 22.88 9.27
N THR A 274 18.85 23.37 8.14
CA THR A 274 17.41 23.63 7.94
C THR A 274 16.90 23.26 6.54
N ALA A 275 15.69 22.72 6.45
CA ALA A 275 15.01 22.47 5.19
C ALA A 275 13.49 22.69 5.34
N THR A 276 12.78 23.04 4.28
CA THR A 276 11.32 23.01 4.25
C THR A 276 10.85 21.60 3.93
N ALA A 277 9.67 21.18 4.39
CA ALA A 277 9.02 19.93 4.05
C ALA A 277 7.51 20.12 4.13
N LEU A 278 6.73 19.12 3.69
CA LEU A 278 5.29 19.11 3.88
C LEU A 278 4.94 18.25 5.09
N ALA A 279 3.87 18.58 5.82
CA ALA A 279 3.30 17.70 6.82
C ALA A 279 1.78 17.61 6.70
N GLU A 280 1.22 16.48 7.14
CA GLU A 280 -0.20 16.19 7.18
C GLU A 280 -0.61 15.74 8.59
N GLU A 281 -1.71 16.31 9.11
CA GLU A 281 -2.41 15.84 10.30
C GLU A 281 -3.35 14.70 9.94
N HIS A 282 -3.25 13.60 10.71
CA HIS A 282 -4.17 12.50 10.58
C HIS A 282 -4.55 11.90 11.94
N ARG A 283 -5.77 12.16 12.38
CA ARG A 283 -6.37 11.62 13.61
C ARG A 283 -5.50 11.86 14.85
N GLY A 284 -4.90 13.05 14.96
CA GLY A 284 -4.04 13.45 16.06
C GLY A 284 -2.59 12.96 15.97
N ALA A 285 -2.19 12.39 14.83
CA ALA A 285 -0.80 12.07 14.52
C ALA A 285 -0.26 13.01 13.43
N LEU A 286 1.03 13.36 13.52
CA LEU A 286 1.72 14.17 12.53
C LEU A 286 2.46 13.24 11.55
N LYS A 287 2.20 13.39 10.25
CA LYS A 287 2.98 12.75 9.18
C LYS A 287 3.84 13.80 8.50
N VAL A 288 5.16 13.67 8.59
CA VAL A 288 6.10 14.63 7.98
C VAL A 288 6.70 14.03 6.70
N PHE A 289 6.42 14.63 5.55
CA PHE A 289 6.97 14.26 4.23
C PHE A 289 8.36 14.85 4.05
N ILE A 290 9.30 14.24 4.75
CA ILE A 290 10.69 14.68 4.86
C ILE A 290 11.40 14.72 3.51
N GLU A 291 10.97 13.87 2.63
CA GLU A 291 11.62 13.59 1.37
C GLU A 291 11.01 14.45 0.22
N ASP A 292 10.22 15.48 0.56
CA ASP A 292 9.85 16.61 -0.34
C ASP A 292 10.62 17.89 0.05
N SER A 293 11.77 17.73 0.73
CA SER A 293 12.43 18.86 1.37
C SER A 293 13.32 19.70 0.46
N SER A 294 13.24 21.02 0.62
CA SER A 294 14.05 22.00 -0.12
C SER A 294 14.84 22.89 0.84
N PRO A 295 15.96 23.49 0.42
CA PRO A 295 16.68 24.46 1.25
C PRO A 295 15.76 25.58 1.74
N ALA A 296 15.92 26.00 2.99
CA ALA A 296 15.13 27.11 3.52
C ALA A 296 15.37 28.38 2.68
N GLY A 297 14.31 28.92 2.06
CA GLY A 297 14.38 30.12 1.21
C GLY A 297 14.38 29.87 -0.31
N SER A 298 14.44 28.62 -0.77
CA SER A 298 14.08 28.31 -2.16
C SER A 298 12.56 28.37 -2.29
N SER A 299 12.02 29.47 -2.81
CA SER A 299 10.61 29.54 -3.17
C SER A 299 10.29 28.43 -4.16
N SER A 300 9.48 27.45 -3.75
CA SER A 300 8.88 26.49 -4.66
C SER A 300 7.92 27.24 -5.58
N GLY A 301 8.39 27.61 -6.76
CA GLY A 301 7.53 27.97 -7.87
C GLY A 301 6.77 26.71 -8.29
N ARG A 302 5.57 26.53 -7.72
CA ARG A 302 4.50 25.77 -8.38
C ARG A 302 3.58 26.77 -9.07
#